data_AF-A0AAE3DX95-F1
#
_entry.id   AF-A0AAE3DX95-F1
#
_cell.length_a   1.000
_cell.length_b   1.000
_cell.length_c   1.000
_cell.angle_alpha   90.00
_cell.angle_beta   90.00
_cell.angle_gamma   90.00
#
_symmetry.space_group_name_H-M   'P 1'
#
loop_
_entity.id
_entity.type
_entity.pdbx_description
1 polymer ?
#
loop_
_entity_poly.entity_id
_entity_poly.type
_entity_poly.pdbx_seq_one_letter_code
_entity_poly.pdbx_strand_id
1 'polypeptide(L)'
;MTLVDIMRKYKIDKVGYGMQPKKNIDFSKVFKAKYIDVYAFYYDNEEFPYEYTCIDVEGMGYGWLWCANKIRRHFKFLQRKAVIQKAMFYIDNIKNDCNVLTYERDGANYLGFMYSPELYVQIRTSNKELHYD
;
A
#
# COMPACT_ATOMS: atom_id res chain seq x y z
N MET A 1 5.61 -0.21 20.19
CA MET A 1 6.47 0.71 19.42
C MET A 1 5.66 1.24 18.26
N THR A 2 5.51 2.55 18.11
CA THR A 2 4.66 3.16 17.08
C THR A 2 5.46 3.52 15.81
N LEU A 3 4.78 3.77 14.69
CA LEU A 3 5.43 4.22 13.44
C LEU A 3 6.27 5.50 13.66
N VAL A 4 5.79 6.40 14.53
CA VAL A 4 6.46 7.64 14.92
C VAL A 4 7.78 7.35 15.65
N ASP A 5 7.77 6.37 16.56
CA ASP A 5 8.97 5.97 17.32
C ASP A 5 10.04 5.38 16.40
N ILE A 6 9.62 4.58 15.42
CA ILE A 6 10.51 3.97 14.41
C ILE A 6 11.18 5.06 13.56
N MET A 7 10.41 6.01 13.04
CA MET A 7 10.96 7.09 12.20
C MET A 7 11.99 7.92 12.95
N ARG A 8 11.69 8.31 14.19
CA ARG A 8 12.61 9.09 15.03
C ARG A 8 13.89 8.32 15.32
N LYS A 9 13.79 7.02 15.63
CA LYS A 9 14.94 6.14 15.87
C LYS A 9 15.88 6.08 14.65
N TYR A 10 15.32 6.07 13.44
CA TYR A 10 16.09 5.93 12.19
C TYR A 10 16.28 7.23 11.40
N LYS A 11 15.84 8.40 11.91
CA LYS A 11 15.95 9.73 11.26
C LYS A 11 15.34 9.80 9.85
N ILE A 12 14.24 9.07 9.63
CA ILE A 12 13.58 8.92 8.32
C ILE A 12 12.96 10.25 7.83
N ASP A 13 12.65 11.14 8.77
CA ASP A 13 12.16 12.50 8.56
C ASP A 13 13.06 13.38 7.65
N LYS A 14 14.33 13.01 7.45
CA LYS A 14 15.25 13.73 6.55
C LYS A 14 15.20 13.30 5.08
N VAL A 15 14.39 12.31 4.73
CA VAL A 15 14.51 11.56 3.46
C VAL A 15 13.30 11.79 2.53
N GLY A 16 12.55 12.88 2.74
CA GLY A 16 11.40 13.24 1.87
C GLY A 16 10.11 12.47 2.17
N TYR A 17 10.06 11.75 3.29
CA TYR A 17 8.86 11.08 3.77
C TYR A 17 7.97 12.05 4.57
N GLY A 18 6.69 12.12 4.22
CA GLY A 18 5.65 12.78 5.00
C GLY A 18 4.93 11.80 5.91
N MET A 19 4.50 12.25 7.08
CA MET A 19 3.60 11.47 7.94
C MET A 19 2.53 12.39 8.50
N GLN A 20 1.29 11.99 8.34
CA GLN A 20 0.16 12.75 8.87
C GLN A 20 -1.03 11.83 9.18
N PRO A 21 -1.92 12.25 10.10
CA PRO A 21 -3.15 11.54 10.38
C PRO A 21 -4.00 11.33 9.12
N LYS A 22 -4.68 10.19 9.01
CA LYS A 22 -5.62 9.85 7.91
C LYS A 22 -6.55 11.01 7.56
N LYS A 23 -7.12 11.69 8.56
CA LYS A 23 -8.05 12.82 8.36
C LYS A 23 -7.47 13.99 7.56
N ASN A 24 -6.16 14.11 7.47
CA ASN A 24 -5.46 15.18 6.75
C ASN A 24 -5.06 14.76 5.33
N ILE A 25 -5.36 13.53 4.91
CA ILE A 25 -4.98 13.00 3.59
C ILE A 25 -6.19 13.03 2.66
N ASP A 26 -5.98 13.63 1.47
CA ASP A 26 -6.93 13.58 0.37
C ASP A 26 -6.74 12.30 -0.46
N PHE A 27 -7.42 11.23 -0.07
CA PHE A 27 -7.38 9.95 -0.79
C PHE A 27 -8.02 10.01 -2.18
N SER A 28 -8.79 11.06 -2.52
CA SER A 28 -9.40 11.18 -3.85
C SER A 28 -8.34 11.32 -4.95
N LYS A 29 -7.15 11.85 -4.62
CA LYS A 29 -6.02 12.00 -5.54
C LYS A 29 -5.32 10.68 -5.82
N VAL A 30 -5.34 9.77 -4.86
CA VAL A 30 -4.69 8.44 -4.92
C VAL A 30 -5.33 7.60 -6.02
N PHE A 31 -6.66 7.62 -6.11
CA PHE A 31 -7.40 6.80 -7.07
C PHE A 31 -7.47 7.38 -8.50
N LYS A 32 -6.85 8.53 -8.76
CA LYS A 32 -6.77 9.11 -10.11
C LYS A 32 -5.64 8.54 -10.96
N ALA A 33 -4.58 8.01 -10.34
CA ALA A 33 -3.43 7.47 -11.04
C ALA A 33 -3.79 6.21 -11.84
N LYS A 34 -3.19 6.00 -13.02
CA LYS A 34 -3.54 4.88 -13.93
C LYS A 34 -3.32 3.49 -13.32
N TYR A 35 -2.24 3.32 -12.56
CA TYR A 35 -1.84 2.08 -11.90
C TYR A 35 -1.95 2.24 -10.38
N ILE A 36 -2.38 1.18 -9.70
CA ILE A 36 -2.54 1.13 -8.25
C ILE A 36 -2.31 -0.29 -7.75
N ASP A 37 -1.47 -0.46 -6.74
CA ASP A 37 -1.21 -1.74 -6.06
C ASP A 37 -1.46 -1.63 -4.56
N VAL A 38 -1.78 -2.75 -3.91
CA VAL A 38 -1.99 -2.84 -2.47
C VAL A 38 -1.23 -4.04 -1.90
N TYR A 39 -0.25 -3.78 -1.05
CA TYR A 39 0.51 -4.81 -0.35
C TYR A 39 0.05 -4.88 1.11
N ALA A 40 -0.11 -6.10 1.63
CA ALA A 40 -0.47 -6.37 3.01
C ALA A 40 0.61 -7.26 3.65
N PHE A 41 1.39 -6.66 4.53
CA PHE A 41 2.54 -7.24 5.21
C PHE A 41 2.16 -7.67 6.63
N TYR A 42 1.92 -8.97 6.83
CA TYR A 42 1.76 -9.62 8.14
C TYR A 42 3.09 -9.87 8.86
N TYR A 43 3.35 -9.15 9.95
CA TYR A 43 4.49 -9.42 10.84
C TYR A 43 4.17 -10.58 11.79
N ASP A 44 3.95 -11.76 11.24
CA ASP A 44 3.57 -12.99 11.95
C ASP A 44 4.78 -13.83 12.40
N ASN A 45 6.00 -13.54 11.91
CA ASN A 45 7.23 -14.18 12.33
C ASN A 45 8.30 -13.15 12.75
N GLU A 46 8.64 -13.10 14.04
CA GLU A 46 9.66 -12.19 14.59
C GLU A 46 11.08 -12.50 14.09
N GLU A 47 11.37 -13.74 13.70
CA GLU A 47 12.71 -14.17 13.25
C GLU A 47 12.99 -13.77 11.80
N PHE A 48 11.95 -13.67 10.96
CA PHE A 48 12.08 -13.39 9.52
C PHE A 48 10.96 -12.45 9.01
N PRO A 49 10.85 -11.22 9.54
CA PRO A 49 9.73 -10.30 9.28
C PRO A 49 9.66 -9.76 7.85
N TYR A 50 10.66 -10.06 7.02
CA TYR A 50 10.76 -9.61 5.62
C TYR A 50 10.58 -10.76 4.61
N GLU A 51 10.60 -12.02 5.04
CA GLU A 51 10.68 -13.19 4.13
C GLU A 51 9.35 -13.97 4.04
N TYR A 52 8.46 -13.88 5.04
CA TYR A 52 7.24 -14.70 5.12
C TYR A 52 5.93 -13.91 5.16
N THR A 53 6.01 -12.65 4.78
CA THR A 53 5.07 -11.60 5.20
C THR A 53 4.37 -10.97 3.98
N CYS A 54 3.86 -11.77 3.05
CA CYS A 54 3.26 -11.26 1.81
C CYS A 54 1.87 -11.85 1.56
N ILE A 55 0.81 -11.09 1.88
CA ILE A 55 -0.40 -11.14 1.05
C ILE A 55 -0.31 -9.99 0.07
N ASP A 56 0.09 -10.36 -1.14
CA ASP A 56 0.25 -9.44 -2.23
C ASP A 56 -1.07 -9.25 -3.01
N VAL A 57 -1.58 -8.02 -3.04
CA VAL A 57 -2.66 -7.62 -3.95
C VAL A 57 -2.10 -6.55 -4.90
N GLU A 58 -1.18 -6.97 -5.76
CA GLU A 58 -0.71 -6.14 -6.86
C GLU A 58 -1.88 -5.65 -7.71
N GLY A 59 -1.80 -4.38 -8.10
CA GLY A 59 -2.48 -3.86 -9.28
C GLY A 59 -2.02 -4.57 -10.53
N MET A 60 -2.53 -4.09 -11.67
CA MET A 60 -2.41 -4.70 -13.01
C MET A 60 -1.14 -5.57 -13.16
N GLY A 61 -1.27 -6.85 -12.80
CA GLY A 61 -0.17 -7.69 -12.31
C GLY A 61 -0.65 -8.82 -11.39
N TYR A 62 -1.65 -8.54 -10.53
CA TYR A 62 -2.44 -9.44 -9.66
C TYR A 62 -1.66 -10.39 -8.72
N GLY A 63 -2.09 -10.43 -7.46
CA GLY A 63 -1.93 -11.62 -6.60
C GLY A 63 -2.27 -12.90 -7.37
N TRP A 64 -1.32 -13.85 -7.37
CA TRP A 64 -1.19 -15.01 -8.28
C TRP A 64 -2.49 -15.76 -8.66
N LEU A 65 -3.49 -15.80 -7.79
CA LEU A 65 -4.75 -16.52 -8.01
C LEU A 65 -5.69 -15.86 -9.05
N TRP A 66 -5.65 -14.53 -9.20
CA TRP A 66 -6.53 -13.80 -10.13
C TRP A 66 -5.93 -13.62 -11.54
N CYS A 67 -4.60 -13.59 -11.63
CA CYS A 67 -3.84 -13.49 -12.89
C CYS A 67 -3.83 -14.79 -13.71
N ALA A 68 -3.90 -15.94 -13.05
CA ALA A 68 -3.81 -17.25 -13.69
C ALA A 68 -4.99 -17.58 -14.63
N ASN A 69 -6.06 -16.77 -14.63
CA ASN A 69 -7.21 -16.97 -15.51
C ASN A 69 -7.10 -16.13 -16.80
N LYS A 70 -6.92 -16.82 -17.94
CA LYS A 70 -6.81 -16.23 -19.30
C LYS A 70 -7.98 -15.31 -19.69
N ILE A 71 -9.15 -15.43 -19.08
CA ILE A 71 -10.30 -14.57 -19.35
C ILE A 71 -10.11 -13.21 -18.67
N ARG A 72 -9.72 -13.20 -17.40
CA ARG A 72 -9.69 -11.99 -16.56
C ARG A 72 -8.58 -11.01 -16.93
N ARG A 73 -7.48 -11.47 -17.54
CA ARG A 73 -6.40 -10.61 -18.09
C ARG A 73 -6.89 -9.62 -19.16
N HIS A 74 -8.01 -9.92 -19.84
CA HIS A 74 -8.60 -9.05 -20.85
C HIS A 74 -9.47 -7.93 -20.25
N PHE A 75 -9.81 -8.01 -18.96
CA PHE A 75 -10.69 -7.06 -18.27
C PHE A 75 -9.90 -6.14 -17.32
N LYS A 76 -8.86 -5.47 -17.84
CA LYS A 76 -7.96 -4.56 -17.11
C LYS A 76 -8.70 -3.54 -16.21
N PHE A 77 -9.85 -3.03 -16.66
CA PHE A 77 -10.68 -2.10 -15.89
C PHE A 77 -11.33 -2.74 -14.64
N LEU A 78 -11.75 -4.00 -14.70
CA LEU A 78 -12.32 -4.72 -13.56
C LEU A 78 -11.27 -4.99 -12.49
N GLN A 79 -10.04 -5.31 -12.91
CA GLN A 79 -8.91 -5.54 -12.01
C GLN A 79 -8.60 -4.25 -11.23
N ARG A 80 -8.45 -3.14 -11.95
CA ARG A 80 -8.26 -1.83 -11.33
C ARG A 80 -9.37 -1.51 -10.32
N LYS A 81 -10.63 -1.76 -10.68
CA LYS A 81 -11.77 -1.54 -9.78
C LYS A 81 -11.67 -2.39 -8.51
N ALA A 82 -11.30 -3.66 -8.63
CA ALA A 82 -11.13 -4.56 -7.49
C ALA A 82 -10.00 -4.09 -6.56
N VAL A 83 -8.88 -3.63 -7.12
CA VAL A 83 -7.73 -3.15 -6.33
C VAL A 83 -8.06 -1.85 -5.62
N ILE A 84 -8.78 -0.93 -6.27
CA ILE A 84 -9.31 0.28 -5.62
C ILE A 84 -10.24 -0.10 -4.46
N GLN A 85 -11.15 -1.06 -4.66
CA GLN A 85 -12.03 -1.51 -3.57
C GLN A 85 -11.25 -2.10 -2.39
N LYS A 86 -10.18 -2.86 -2.65
CA LYS A 86 -9.31 -3.40 -1.61
C LYS A 86 -8.53 -2.30 -0.87
N ALA A 87 -8.01 -1.31 -1.59
CA ALA A 87 -7.36 -0.14 -1.01
C ALA A 87 -8.33 0.64 -0.09
N MET A 88 -9.54 0.92 -0.59
CA MET A 88 -10.58 1.60 0.18
C MET A 88 -10.99 0.81 1.41
N PHE A 89 -11.16 -0.51 1.30
CA PHE A 89 -11.44 -1.37 2.45
C PHE A 89 -10.42 -1.15 3.59
N TYR A 90 -9.12 -1.13 3.29
CA TYR A 90 -8.11 -0.88 4.31
C TYR A 90 -8.16 0.55 4.85
N ILE A 91 -8.26 1.54 3.96
CA ILE A 91 -8.31 2.96 4.35
C ILE A 91 -9.53 3.26 5.22
N ASP A 92 -10.70 2.72 4.89
CA ASP A 92 -11.95 3.00 5.61
C ASP A 92 -11.93 2.40 7.03
N ASN A 93 -11.21 1.30 7.22
CA ASN A 93 -11.15 0.56 8.49
C ASN A 93 -10.01 0.99 9.44
N ILE A 94 -9.14 1.94 9.05
CA ILE A 94 -8.23 2.60 10.00
C ILE A 94 -8.84 3.86 10.60
N LYS A 95 -8.46 4.17 11.85
CA LYS A 95 -8.93 5.36 12.57
C LYS A 95 -8.44 6.65 11.92
N ASN A 96 -9.19 7.74 12.10
CA ASN A 96 -8.86 9.05 11.52
C ASN A 96 -7.55 9.68 12.05
N ASP A 97 -7.15 9.31 13.26
CA ASP A 97 -5.89 9.68 13.90
C ASP A 97 -4.75 8.70 13.58
N CYS A 98 -5.01 7.62 12.84
CA CYS A 98 -3.96 6.72 12.38
C CYS A 98 -2.99 7.49 11.48
N ASN A 99 -1.70 7.42 11.81
CA ASN A 99 -0.65 8.03 11.01
C ASN A 99 -0.43 7.22 9.73
N VAL A 100 -0.42 7.94 8.62
CA VAL A 100 -0.13 7.39 7.30
C VAL A 100 1.19 8.01 6.82
N LEU A 101 2.12 7.13 6.48
CA LEU A 101 3.38 7.45 5.82
C LEU A 101 3.11 7.71 4.34
N THR A 102 3.63 8.80 3.80
CA THR A 102 3.47 9.19 2.40
C THR A 102 4.81 9.55 1.80
N TYR A 103 5.15 9.02 0.63
CA TYR A 103 6.39 9.39 -0.07
C TYR A 103 6.30 9.13 -1.57
N GLU A 104 7.20 9.74 -2.33
CA GLU A 104 7.39 9.46 -3.75
C GLU A 104 8.74 8.78 -3.96
N ARG A 105 8.76 7.72 -4.77
CA ARG A 105 9.98 7.03 -5.19
C ARG A 105 9.78 6.47 -6.59
N ASP A 106 10.77 6.67 -7.46
CA ASP A 106 10.78 6.15 -8.84
C ASP A 106 9.52 6.53 -9.66
N GLY A 107 8.93 7.71 -9.37
CA GLY A 107 7.71 8.20 -10.02
C GLY A 107 6.42 7.47 -9.60
N ALA A 108 6.47 6.73 -8.49
CA ALA A 108 5.32 6.16 -7.81
C ALA A 108 5.09 6.86 -6.46
N ASN A 109 3.83 7.10 -6.14
CA ASN A 109 3.39 7.61 -4.85
C ASN A 109 3.04 6.43 -3.94
N TYR A 110 3.48 6.52 -2.70
CA TYR A 110 3.32 5.48 -1.69
C TYR A 110 2.52 6.01 -0.51
N LEU A 111 1.62 5.18 0.00
CA LEU A 111 0.88 5.38 1.24
C LEU A 111 1.03 4.14 2.10
N GLY A 112 1.54 4.30 3.32
CA GLY A 112 1.81 3.21 4.24
C GLY A 112 1.15 3.44 5.58
N PHE A 113 0.49 2.43 6.15
CA PHE A 113 -0.11 2.54 7.47
C PHE A 113 -0.24 1.18 8.16
N MET A 114 -0.23 1.20 9.50
CA MET A 114 -0.55 0.02 10.30
C MET A 114 -2.07 -0.16 10.32
N TYR A 115 -2.55 -1.28 9.78
CA TYR A 115 -3.95 -1.67 9.84
C TYR A 115 -4.31 -2.33 11.17
N SER A 116 -3.41 -3.17 11.67
CA SER A 116 -3.45 -3.78 13.00
C SER A 116 -2.01 -3.83 13.55
N PRO A 117 -1.78 -4.26 14.80
CA PRO A 117 -0.43 -4.40 15.35
C PRO A 117 0.49 -5.30 14.50
N GLU A 118 -0.08 -6.28 13.82
CA GLU A 118 0.64 -7.29 13.03
C GLU A 118 0.52 -7.07 11.53
N LEU A 119 -0.20 -6.04 11.06
CA LEU A 119 -0.45 -5.84 9.64
C LEU A 119 -0.13 -4.42 9.19
N TYR A 120 0.89 -4.29 8.36
CA TYR A 120 1.19 -3.05 7.62
C TYR A 120 0.63 -3.13 6.21
N VAL A 121 -0.04 -2.07 5.77
CA VAL A 121 -0.60 -1.97 4.43
C VAL A 121 0.11 -0.85 3.68
N GLN A 122 0.49 -1.13 2.45
CA GLN A 122 1.11 -0.17 1.53
C GLN A 122 0.32 -0.08 0.24
N ILE A 123 -0.08 1.12 -0.15
CA ILE A 123 -0.76 1.41 -1.40
C ILE A 123 0.22 2.19 -2.27
N ARG A 124 0.46 1.70 -3.48
CA ARG A 124 1.30 2.36 -4.48
C ARG A 124 0.43 2.87 -5.61
N THR A 125 0.74 4.04 -6.15
CA THR A 125 0.02 4.61 -7.29
C THR A 125 0.98 5.28 -8.26
N SER A 126 0.77 5.07 -9.56
CA SER A 126 1.59 5.70 -10.60
C SER A 126 0.83 5.86 -11.90
N ASN A 127 1.30 6.76 -12.76
CA ASN A 127 0.87 6.84 -14.16
C ASN A 127 1.75 5.97 -15.08
N LYS A 128 2.88 5.48 -14.58
CA LYS A 128 3.70 4.45 -15.21
C LYS A 128 3.34 3.08 -14.64
N GLU A 129 3.63 2.04 -15.40
CA GLU A 129 3.43 0.66 -14.93
C GLU A 129 4.30 0.44 -13.69
N LEU A 130 3.70 -0.19 -12.67
CA LEU A 130 4.39 -0.54 -11.44
C LEU A 130 5.07 -1.89 -11.67
N HIS A 131 6.35 -1.97 -11.33
CA HIS A 131 7.11 -3.21 -11.39
C HIS A 131 7.49 -3.63 -9.97
N TYR A 132 7.65 -4.93 -9.78
CA TYR A 132 8.30 -5.47 -8.59
C TYR A 132 9.81 -5.33 -8.80
N ASP A 133 10.49 -4.73 -7.82
CA ASP A 133 11.96 -4.70 -7.76
C ASP A 133 12.46 -5.92 -6.96
#